data_AF-A0A060Z906-F1
#
_entry.id   AF-A0A060Z906-F1
#
_cell.length_a   1.000
_cell.length_b   1.000
_cell.length_c   1.000
_cell.angle_alpha   90.00
_cell.angle_beta   90.00
_cell.angle_gamma   90.00
#
_symmetry.space_group_name_H-M   'P 1'
#
loop_
_entity.id
_entity.type
_entity.pdbx_description
1 polymer ?
#
loop_
_entity_poly.entity_id
_entity_poly.type
_entity_poly.pdbx_seq_one_letter_code
_entity_poly.pdbx_strand_id
1 'polypeptide(L)'
;MSGDQPLDITWQKDGRPIPASLGVTIDNIEFTSSLRISNLSPDHNGNYTCIARNEAAAVEHQSQLIVRVPPQFVVQPTDQDGIYGKTVTLNCSAEGYPRPTLVWKHSKGKQIRKSSIRRLSVA
;
A
#
# COMPACT_ATOMS: atom_id res chain seq x y z
N MET A 1 -12.83 -14.84 -27.79
CA MET A 1 -13.17 -15.19 -26.39
C MET A 1 -14.32 -16.18 -26.47
N SER A 2 -14.28 -17.25 -25.66
CA SER A 2 -15.12 -18.45 -25.82
C SER A 2 -15.76 -18.83 -24.49
N GLY A 3 -17.02 -19.25 -24.53
CA GLY A 3 -17.78 -19.76 -23.40
C GLY A 3 -19.27 -19.73 -23.70
N ASP A 4 -20.01 -20.72 -23.23
CA ASP A 4 -21.46 -20.73 -23.41
C ASP A 4 -22.11 -19.74 -22.44
N GLN A 5 -23.04 -18.94 -22.96
CA GLN A 5 -23.87 -18.03 -22.17
C GLN A 5 -25.02 -18.79 -21.49
N PRO A 6 -25.53 -18.30 -20.34
CA PRO A 6 -25.11 -17.08 -19.63
C PRO A 6 -23.82 -17.31 -18.83
N LEU A 7 -22.95 -16.28 -18.83
CA LEU A 7 -21.73 -16.27 -18.02
C LEU A 7 -21.96 -15.36 -16.80
N ASP A 8 -21.86 -15.93 -15.61
CA ASP A 8 -21.87 -15.19 -14.36
C ASP A 8 -20.43 -14.86 -13.95
N ILE A 9 -20.11 -13.57 -13.85
CA ILE A 9 -18.77 -13.11 -13.44
C ILE A 9 -18.89 -12.33 -12.13
N THR A 10 -18.18 -12.84 -11.11
CA THR A 10 -18.17 -12.28 -9.75
C THR A 10 -16.75 -11.96 -9.29
N TRP A 11 -16.64 -11.08 -8.29
CA TRP A 11 -15.37 -10.67 -7.71
C TRP A 11 -15.34 -10.86 -6.20
N GLN A 12 -14.17 -11.22 -5.69
CA GLN A 12 -13.89 -11.35 -4.27
C GLN A 12 -12.58 -10.65 -3.92
N LYS A 13 -12.48 -10.15 -2.67
CA LYS A 13 -11.25 -9.62 -2.08
C LYS A 13 -10.84 -10.51 -0.92
N ASP A 14 -9.60 -11.00 -0.94
CA ASP A 14 -9.01 -11.85 0.10
C ASP A 14 -9.89 -13.09 0.43
N GLY A 15 -10.49 -13.68 -0.61
CA GLY A 15 -11.38 -14.85 -0.50
C GLY A 15 -12.76 -14.55 0.10
N ARG A 16 -13.16 -13.28 0.19
CA ARG A 16 -14.44 -12.85 0.75
C ARG A 16 -15.17 -11.91 -0.21
N PRO A 17 -16.51 -11.76 -0.07
CA PRO A 17 -17.24 -10.74 -0.81
C PRO A 17 -16.66 -9.35 -0.56
N ILE A 18 -16.57 -8.54 -1.61
CA ILE A 18 -16.03 -7.17 -1.53
C ILE A 18 -16.99 -6.32 -0.69
N PRO A 19 -16.54 -5.72 0.43
CA PRO A 19 -17.38 -4.84 1.24
C PRO A 19 -17.85 -3.61 0.44
N ALA A 20 -19.13 -3.26 0.54
CA ALA A 20 -19.68 -2.07 -0.12
C ALA A 20 -18.97 -0.78 0.32
N SER A 21 -18.42 -0.75 1.54
CA SER A 21 -17.64 0.38 2.07
C SER A 21 -16.36 0.70 1.29
N LEU A 22 -15.86 -0.24 0.48
CA LEU A 22 -14.71 0.02 -0.40
C LEU A 22 -15.08 0.82 -1.66
N GLY A 23 -16.37 1.09 -1.92
CA GLY A 23 -16.77 1.94 -3.04
C GLY A 23 -16.30 1.43 -4.41
N VAL A 24 -16.21 0.12 -4.56
CA VAL A 24 -15.79 -0.55 -5.79
C VAL A 24 -16.97 -0.64 -6.75
N THR A 25 -16.75 -0.32 -8.03
CA THR A 25 -17.73 -0.50 -9.11
C THR A 25 -17.34 -1.70 -9.97
N ILE A 26 -18.30 -2.55 -10.31
CA ILE A 26 -18.09 -3.73 -11.16
C ILE A 26 -19.00 -3.59 -12.38
N ASP A 27 -18.39 -3.64 -13.56
CA ASP A 27 -19.09 -3.59 -14.86
C ASP A 27 -18.92 -4.94 -15.56
N ASN A 28 -20.03 -5.63 -15.80
CA ASN A 28 -20.07 -6.91 -16.52
C ASN A 28 -20.68 -6.69 -17.91
N ILE A 29 -19.95 -7.06 -18.97
CA ILE A 29 -20.38 -6.94 -20.37
C ILE A 29 -20.04 -8.25 -21.09
N GLU A 30 -21.07 -9.05 -21.38
CA GLU A 30 -20.97 -10.35 -22.06
C GLU A 30 -19.91 -11.29 -21.44
N PHE A 31 -18.71 -11.32 -22.03
CA PHE A 31 -17.57 -12.17 -21.63
C PHE A 31 -16.48 -11.42 -20.86
N THR A 32 -16.74 -10.16 -20.50
CA THR A 32 -15.78 -9.27 -19.85
C THR A 32 -16.33 -8.74 -18.55
N SER A 33 -15.46 -8.63 -17.54
CA SER A 33 -15.77 -7.96 -16.29
C SER A 33 -14.64 -7.00 -15.91
N SER A 34 -14.99 -5.80 -15.48
CA SER A 34 -14.05 -4.78 -15.02
C SER A 34 -14.39 -4.33 -13.61
N LEU A 35 -13.39 -4.35 -12.74
CA LEU A 35 -13.48 -3.82 -11.38
C LEU A 35 -12.79 -2.44 -11.35
N ARG A 36 -13.50 -1.42 -10.89
CA ARG A 36 -13.02 -0.03 -10.86
C ARG A 36 -13.01 0.54 -9.44
N ILE A 37 -11.93 1.22 -9.10
CA ILE A 37 -11.73 1.93 -7.83
C ILE A 37 -11.31 3.36 -8.16
N SER A 38 -12.18 4.34 -7.89
CA SER A 38 -11.92 5.74 -8.27
C SER A 38 -11.07 6.51 -7.27
N ASN A 39 -11.11 6.15 -5.98
CA ASN A 39 -10.33 6.81 -4.93
C ASN A 39 -9.57 5.74 -4.12
N LEU A 40 -8.36 5.41 -4.58
CA LEU A 40 -7.56 4.35 -4.00
C LEU A 40 -7.10 4.74 -2.58
N SER A 41 -7.29 3.84 -1.63
CA SER A 41 -6.90 3.97 -0.23
C SER A 41 -6.16 2.70 0.24
N PRO A 42 -5.42 2.74 1.36
CA PRO A 42 -4.72 1.56 1.90
C PRO A 42 -5.63 0.33 2.10
N ASP A 43 -6.91 0.53 2.41
CA ASP A 43 -7.87 -0.56 2.65
C ASP A 43 -8.16 -1.41 1.39
N HIS A 44 -7.88 -0.86 0.21
CA HIS A 44 -8.03 -1.58 -1.05
C HIS A 44 -6.92 -2.59 -1.29
N ASN A 45 -5.81 -2.54 -0.54
CA ASN A 45 -4.72 -3.50 -0.65
C ASN A 45 -5.25 -4.93 -0.40
N GLY A 46 -4.92 -5.87 -1.29
CA GLY A 46 -5.31 -7.26 -1.12
C GLY A 46 -5.28 -8.03 -2.42
N ASN A 47 -5.72 -9.29 -2.35
CA ASN A 47 -5.82 -10.17 -3.50
C ASN A 47 -7.26 -10.14 -4.03
N TYR A 48 -7.41 -9.79 -5.30
CA TYR A 48 -8.70 -9.77 -6.00
C TYR A 48 -8.81 -11.01 -6.87
N THR A 49 -9.88 -11.78 -6.67
CA THR A 49 -10.18 -12.97 -7.46
C THR A 49 -11.39 -12.69 -8.35
N CYS A 50 -11.23 -12.87 -9.65
CA CYS A 50 -12.34 -12.86 -10.62
C CYS A 50 -12.75 -14.30 -10.89
N ILE A 51 -14.04 -14.60 -10.74
CA ILE A 51 -14.62 -15.93 -10.89
C ILE A 51 -15.65 -15.87 -12.01
N ALA A 52 -15.42 -16.63 -13.07
CA ALA A 52 -16.33 -16.75 -14.21
C ALA A 52 -16.97 -18.15 -14.21
N ARG A 53 -18.30 -18.21 -14.28
CA ARG A 53 -19.07 -19.46 -14.18
C ARG A 53 -20.17 -19.54 -15.23
N ASN A 54 -20.33 -20.71 -15.81
CA ASN A 54 -21.51 -21.10 -16.58
C ASN A 54 -21.99 -22.50 -16.14
N GLU A 55 -22.92 -23.11 -16.88
CA GLU A 55 -23.45 -24.44 -16.54
C GLU A 55 -22.41 -25.56 -16.62
N ALA A 56 -21.38 -25.39 -17.44
CA ALA A 56 -20.35 -26.40 -17.64
C ALA A 56 -19.28 -26.37 -16.53
N ALA A 57 -18.80 -25.18 -16.15
CA ALA A 57 -17.70 -25.05 -15.19
C ALA A 57 -17.63 -23.66 -14.54
N ALA A 58 -16.77 -23.56 -13.52
CA ALA A 58 -16.27 -22.30 -12.99
C ALA A 58 -14.75 -22.27 -13.11
N VAL A 59 -14.21 -21.11 -13.49
CA VAL A 59 -12.78 -20.83 -13.51
C VAL A 59 -12.52 -19.53 -12.76
N GLU A 60 -11.37 -19.43 -12.13
CA GLU A 60 -10.99 -18.24 -11.38
C GLU A 60 -9.54 -17.83 -11.62
N HIS A 61 -9.27 -16.55 -11.44
CA HIS A 61 -7.92 -16.02 -11.47
C HIS A 61 -7.74 -14.93 -10.42
N GLN A 62 -6.60 -14.95 -9.74
CA GLN A 62 -6.27 -14.02 -8.66
C GLN A 62 -5.16 -13.05 -9.06
N SER A 63 -5.32 -11.79 -8.72
CA SER A 63 -4.32 -10.73 -8.88
C SER A 63 -4.14 -9.94 -7.58
N GLN A 64 -2.90 -9.56 -7.28
CA GLN A 64 -2.58 -8.77 -6.10
C GLN A 64 -2.59 -7.27 -6.41
N LEU A 65 -3.40 -6.50 -5.69
CA LEU A 65 -3.36 -5.05 -5.69
C LEU A 65 -2.52 -4.56 -4.50
N ILE A 66 -1.42 -3.86 -4.81
CA ILE A 66 -0.57 -3.22 -3.81
C ILE A 66 -0.78 -1.70 -3.86
N VAL A 67 -1.26 -1.14 -2.75
CA VAL A 67 -1.43 0.31 -2.61
C VAL A 67 -0.15 0.92 -2.05
N ARG A 68 0.51 1.78 -2.82
CA ARG A 68 1.71 2.50 -2.37
C ARG A 68 1.32 3.82 -1.75
N VAL A 69 1.88 4.10 -0.59
CA VAL A 69 1.62 5.33 0.17
C VAL A 69 2.91 6.16 0.17
N PRO A 70 2.87 7.42 -0.31
CA PRO A 70 4.06 8.26 -0.35
C PRO A 70 4.59 8.53 1.07
N PRO A 71 5.91 8.72 1.24
CA PRO A 71 6.47 9.08 2.52
C PRO A 71 5.88 10.38 3.07
N GLN A 72 5.46 10.38 4.33
CA GLN A 72 5.00 11.55 5.06
C GLN A 72 5.74 11.66 6.39
N PHE A 73 6.17 12.86 6.76
CA PHE A 73 6.83 13.05 8.06
C PHE A 73 5.83 12.95 9.19
N VAL A 74 6.10 12.05 10.13
CA VAL A 74 5.41 11.96 11.41
C VAL A 74 6.10 12.88 12.43
N VAL A 75 7.44 12.89 12.41
CA VAL A 75 8.25 13.83 13.19
C VAL A 75 9.23 14.51 12.25
N GLN A 76 9.08 15.82 12.10
CA GLN A 76 10.03 16.66 11.39
C GLN A 76 11.14 17.11 12.36
N PRO A 77 12.41 17.06 11.96
CA PRO A 77 13.48 17.62 12.76
C PRO A 77 13.36 19.14 12.80
N THR A 78 13.60 19.71 13.98
CA THR A 78 13.64 21.16 14.19
C THR A 78 15.05 21.60 14.48
N ASP A 79 15.30 22.91 14.31
CA ASP A 79 16.55 23.52 14.73
C ASP A 79 16.72 23.37 16.25
N GLN A 80 17.96 23.12 16.67
CA GLN A 80 18.34 22.90 18.07
C GLN A 80 19.70 23.54 18.33
N ASP A 81 19.80 24.27 19.44
CA ASP A 81 21.07 24.80 19.92
C ASP A 81 21.76 23.80 20.86
N GLY A 82 23.07 23.62 20.67
CA GLY A 82 23.87 22.70 21.46
C GLY A 82 24.85 23.43 22.37
N ILE A 83 25.04 22.91 23.59
CA ILE A 83 26.11 23.35 24.49
C ILE A 83 27.35 22.50 24.25
N TYR A 84 28.52 23.15 24.22
CA TYR A 84 29.80 22.46 24.07
C TYR A 84 29.96 21.32 25.09
N GLY A 85 30.37 20.14 24.61
CA GLY A 85 30.55 18.94 25.43
C GLY A 85 29.25 18.28 25.90
N LYS A 86 28.07 18.81 25.51
CA LYS A 86 26.76 18.18 25.77
C LYS A 86 26.23 17.49 24.51
N THR A 87 25.34 16.53 24.71
CA THR A 87 24.71 15.77 23.63
C THR A 87 23.44 16.47 23.16
N VAL A 88 23.24 16.58 21.85
CA VAL A 88 21.99 17.01 21.21
C VAL A 88 21.44 15.84 20.40
N THR A 89 20.12 15.67 20.42
CA THR A 89 19.42 14.65 19.64
C THR A 89 18.45 15.32 18.68
N LEU A 90 18.58 15.00 17.39
CA LEU A 90 17.62 15.41 16.35
C LEU A 90 16.75 14.21 16.00
N ASN A 91 15.43 14.36 16.17
CA ASN A 91 14.48 13.30 15.88
C ASN A 91 13.88 13.50 14.48
N CYS A 92 13.73 12.40 13.74
CA CYS A 92 13.03 12.39 12.46
C CYS A 92 12.35 11.03 12.29
N SER A 93 11.08 11.03 11.90
CA SER A 93 10.37 9.83 11.52
C SER A 93 9.44 10.10 10.35
N ALA A 94 9.29 9.11 9.48
CA ALA A 94 8.38 9.15 8.35
C ALA A 94 7.65 7.82 8.21
N GLU A 95 6.40 7.89 7.80
CA GLU A 95 5.56 6.76 7.45
C GLU A 95 5.33 6.69 5.94
N GLY A 96 4.84 5.56 5.45
CA GLY A 96 4.64 5.31 4.02
C GLY A 96 4.75 3.83 3.70
N TYR A 97 4.35 3.45 2.48
CA TYR A 97 4.44 2.08 2.01
C TYR A 97 4.99 2.01 0.57
N PRO A 98 6.09 1.26 0.33
CA PRO A 98 6.91 0.54 1.31
C PRO A 98 7.53 1.46 2.38
N ARG A 99 7.95 0.88 3.52
CA ARG A 99 8.51 1.67 4.64
C ARG A 99 9.63 2.60 4.14
N PRO A 100 9.56 3.92 4.42
CA PRO A 100 10.58 4.86 3.95
C PRO A 100 11.95 4.58 4.58
N THR A 101 13.01 4.88 3.82
CA THR A 101 14.38 4.90 4.36
C THR A 101 14.77 6.32 4.72
N LEU A 102 15.15 6.56 5.97
CA LEU A 102 15.61 7.86 6.45
C LEU A 102 17.12 8.03 6.24
N VAL A 103 17.52 9.18 5.66
CA VAL A 103 18.92 9.53 5.40
C VAL A 103 19.20 10.92 5.95
N TRP A 104 20.19 11.00 6.85
CA TRP A 104 20.67 12.27 7.38
C TRP A 104 21.85 12.80 6.56
N LYS A 105 21.76 14.07 6.17
CA LYS A 105 22.84 14.79 5.49
C LYS A 105 23.18 16.04 6.30
N HIS A 106 24.47 16.23 6.58
CA HIS A 106 24.94 17.49 7.09
C HIS A 106 24.99 18.51 5.95
N SER A 107 24.71 19.79 6.22
CA SER A 107 24.67 20.87 5.19
C SER A 107 25.95 20.97 4.36
N LYS A 108 27.10 20.58 4.92
CA LYS A 108 28.39 20.45 4.23
C LYS A 108 28.54 19.18 3.37
N GLY A 109 27.44 18.52 2.98
CA GLY A 109 27.40 17.39 2.04
C GLY A 109 27.88 16.03 2.57
N LYS A 110 28.44 15.97 3.79
CA LYS A 110 28.94 14.70 4.37
C LYS A 110 27.79 13.89 4.97
N GLN A 111 27.60 12.66 4.51
CA GLN A 111 26.71 11.70 5.16
C GLN A 111 27.18 11.43 6.59
N ILE A 112 26.26 11.49 7.54
CA ILE A 112 26.56 11.21 8.95
C ILE A 112 26.62 9.68 9.10
N ARG A 113 27.77 9.15 9.55
CA ARG A 113 27.98 7.71 9.77
C ARG A 113 26.98 7.18 10.80
N LYS A 114 26.36 6.03 10.50
CA LYS A 114 25.34 5.32 11.31
C LYS A 114 25.81 4.82 12.70
N SER A 115 26.99 5.19 13.19
CA SER A 115 27.60 4.59 14.40
C SER A 115 26.94 4.99 15.73
N SER A 116 25.97 5.91 15.72
CA SER A 116 25.25 6.33 16.93
C SER A 116 23.73 6.10 16.86
N ILE A 117 23.23 5.45 15.80
CA ILE A 117 21.80 5.10 15.70
C ILE A 117 21.54 3.90 16.60
N ARG A 118 21.19 4.15 17.86
CA ARG A 118 20.51 3.13 18.66
C ARG A 118 19.17 2.88 17.97
N ARG A 119 19.00 1.69 17.39
CA ARG A 119 17.69 1.22 16.92
C ARG A 119 16.72 1.36 18.10
N LEU A 120 15.75 2.26 17.99
CA LEU A 120 14.56 2.19 18.82
C LEU A 120 13.61 1.24 18.09
N SER A 121 13.61 -0.01 18.54
CA SER A 121 12.49 -0.92 18.32
C SER A 121 11.25 -0.31 18.98
N VAL A 122 10.23 -0.05 18.16
CA VAL A 122 8.89 0.28 18.66
C VAL A 122 8.28 -1.03 19.17
N ALA A 123 7.75 -0.99 20.40
CA ALA A 123 6.97 -2.07 21.00
C ALA A 123 5.65 -2.28 20.26
#